data_AF-A0A2H9NRQ4-F1
#
_entry.id   AF-A0A2H9NRQ4-F1
#
_cell.length_a   1.000
_cell.length_b   1.000
_cell.length_c   1.000
_cell.angle_alpha   90.00
_cell.angle_beta   90.00
_cell.angle_gamma   90.00
#
_symmetry.space_group_name_H-M   'P 1'
#
loop_
_entity.id
_entity.type
_entity.pdbx_description
1 polymer ?
#
loop_
_entity_poly.entity_id
_entity_poly.type
_entity_poly.pdbx_seq_one_letter_code
_entity_poly.pdbx_strand_id
1 'polypeptide(L)'
;MNLTIISTRSDRSLKRIVEESGNKKLKTEVFFYKDLKLEGLKPKDFSKGFFILRDPYNSGRDFSGILRKIASFLKENQLLDYKTYTKYPLYEDKLFQSMFFKNTVKNPKFWHFKKPEDICINTFPVIVKKRISSRGKDVFLIKNKEKLVRV
;
A
#
# COMPACT_ATOMS: atom_id res chain seq x y z
N MET A 1 -26.82 -3.93 -4.00
CA MET A 1 -25.74 -3.18 -3.32
C MET A 1 -24.88 -2.51 -4.38
N ASN A 2 -24.47 -1.25 -4.14
CA ASN A 2 -23.56 -0.54 -5.03
C ASN A 2 -22.12 -0.72 -4.52
N LEU A 3 -21.23 -1.20 -5.39
CA LEU A 3 -19.82 -1.40 -5.11
C LEU A 3 -19.01 -0.37 -5.91
N THR A 4 -18.18 0.41 -5.22
CA THR A 4 -17.29 1.37 -5.83
C THR A 4 -15.85 0.94 -5.63
N ILE A 5 -15.11 0.77 -6.72
CA ILE A 5 -13.71 0.37 -6.69
C ILE A 5 -12.87 1.57 -7.12
N ILE A 6 -11.94 1.99 -6.27
CA ILE A 6 -10.98 3.06 -6.60
C ILE A 6 -9.61 2.41 -6.74
N SER A 7 -9.01 2.51 -7.92
CA SER A 7 -7.79 1.76 -8.23
C SER A 7 -6.83 2.53 -9.14
N THR A 8 -5.72 1.91 -9.51
CA THR A 8 -4.81 2.38 -10.56
C THR A 8 -5.06 1.59 -11.84
N ARG A 9 -4.74 2.19 -13.00
CA ARG A 9 -4.87 1.49 -14.30
C ARG A 9 -3.95 0.27 -14.43
N SER A 10 -2.93 0.18 -13.58
CA SER A 10 -1.97 -0.92 -13.51
C SER A 10 -2.31 -1.98 -12.45
N ASP A 11 -3.49 -1.91 -11.80
CA ASP A 11 -3.94 -2.94 -10.85
C ASP A 11 -4.36 -4.22 -11.59
N ARG A 12 -3.52 -5.26 -11.45
CA ARG A 12 -3.74 -6.58 -12.07
C ARG A 12 -4.95 -7.31 -11.51
N SER A 13 -5.39 -6.98 -10.29
CA SER A 13 -6.53 -7.66 -9.65
C SER A 13 -7.86 -7.03 -10.02
N LEU A 14 -7.87 -5.79 -10.52
CA LEU A 14 -9.09 -5.03 -10.80
C LEU A 14 -10.04 -5.80 -11.72
N LYS A 15 -9.53 -6.36 -12.82
CA LYS A 15 -10.33 -7.13 -13.78
C LYS A 15 -11.11 -8.27 -13.09
N ARG A 16 -10.42 -9.03 -12.24
CA ARG A 16 -11.00 -10.17 -11.53
C ARG A 16 -12.04 -9.74 -10.49
N ILE A 17 -11.83 -8.61 -9.81
CA ILE A 17 -12.80 -8.06 -8.85
C ILE A 17 -14.08 -7.63 -9.58
N VAL A 18 -13.95 -6.95 -10.73
CA VAL A 18 -15.08 -6.51 -11.55
C VAL A 18 -15.85 -7.69 -12.15
N GLU A 19 -15.13 -8.73 -12.61
CA GLU A 19 -15.74 -9.96 -13.11
C GLU A 19 -16.56 -10.65 -12.01
N GLU A 20 -15.99 -10.83 -10.83
CA GLU A 20 -16.68 -11.48 -9.71
C GLU A 20 -17.86 -10.63 -9.20
N SER A 21 -17.75 -9.30 -9.20
CA SER A 21 -18.87 -8.44 -8.82
C SER A 21 -20.03 -8.55 -9.82
N GLY A 22 -19.74 -8.73 -11.12
CA GLY A 22 -20.70 -9.06 -12.16
C GLY A 22 -21.40 -10.39 -11.92
N ASN A 23 -20.63 -11.45 -11.60
CA ASN A 23 -21.18 -12.77 -11.25
C ASN A 23 -22.14 -12.71 -10.04
N LYS A 24 -21.86 -11.80 -9.10
CA LYS A 24 -22.69 -11.54 -7.91
C LYS A 24 -23.82 -10.52 -8.15
N LYS A 25 -24.01 -10.05 -9.39
CA LYS A 25 -25.05 -9.06 -9.77
C LYS A 25 -24.96 -7.77 -8.95
N LEU A 26 -23.75 -7.33 -8.61
CA LEU A 26 -23.52 -6.06 -7.92
C LEU A 26 -23.44 -4.91 -8.93
N LYS A 27 -24.09 -3.79 -8.63
CA LYS A 27 -23.88 -2.55 -9.41
C LYS A 27 -22.48 -2.05 -9.08
N THR A 28 -21.55 -2.14 -10.04
CA THR A 28 -20.13 -1.85 -9.82
C THR A 28 -19.70 -0.61 -10.60
N GLU A 29 -19.07 0.33 -9.91
CA GLU A 29 -18.48 1.55 -10.49
C GLU A 29 -16.97 1.54 -10.22
N VAL A 30 -16.17 1.96 -11.20
CA VAL A 30 -14.72 1.97 -11.11
C VAL A 30 -14.20 3.38 -11.36
N PHE A 31 -13.39 3.89 -10.42
CA PHE A 31 -12.68 5.15 -10.54
C PHE A 31 -11.17 4.91 -10.49
N PHE A 32 -10.42 5.76 -11.19
CA PHE A 32 -8.96 5.70 -11.17
C PHE A 32 -8.37 6.87 -10.38
N TYR A 33 -7.39 6.60 -9.52
CA TYR A 33 -6.70 7.65 -8.76
C TYR A 33 -6.13 8.76 -9.64
N LYS A 34 -5.63 8.41 -10.84
CA LYS A 34 -5.06 9.38 -11.79
C LYS A 34 -6.09 10.42 -12.25
N ASP A 35 -7.37 10.07 -12.20
CA ASP A 35 -8.47 10.90 -12.69
C ASP A 35 -9.09 11.73 -11.53
N LEU A 36 -8.59 11.58 -10.30
CA LEU A 36 -9.04 12.29 -9.11
C LEU A 36 -8.04 13.40 -8.72
N LYS A 37 -8.56 14.55 -8.28
CA LYS A 37 -7.76 15.67 -7.74
C LYS A 37 -8.00 15.81 -6.25
N LEU A 38 -6.93 15.80 -5.45
CA LEU A 38 -7.03 15.78 -3.99
C LEU A 38 -7.88 16.93 -3.44
N GLU A 39 -7.72 18.14 -3.97
CA GLU A 39 -8.40 19.37 -3.56
C GLU A 39 -9.90 19.33 -3.87
N GLY A 40 -10.29 18.61 -4.92
CA GLY A 40 -11.68 18.54 -5.39
C GLY A 40 -12.56 17.53 -4.67
N LEU A 41 -11.98 16.62 -3.89
CA LEU A 41 -12.72 15.52 -3.25
C LEU A 41 -13.61 16.02 -2.11
N LYS A 42 -14.92 15.71 -2.18
CA LYS A 42 -15.90 16.08 -1.14
C LYS A 42 -16.57 14.82 -0.56
N PRO A 43 -16.94 14.81 0.75
CA PRO A 43 -17.59 13.64 1.38
C PRO A 43 -18.86 13.17 0.67
N LYS A 44 -19.64 14.12 0.12
CA LYS A 44 -20.90 13.82 -0.59
C LYS A 44 -20.70 12.89 -1.80
N ASP A 45 -19.53 12.95 -2.43
CA ASP A 45 -19.19 12.15 -3.62
C ASP A 45 -18.98 10.66 -3.25
N PHE A 46 -18.82 10.36 -1.96
CA PHE A 46 -18.54 9.01 -1.42
C PHE A 46 -19.60 8.55 -0.41
N SER A 47 -20.78 9.18 -0.42
CA SER A 47 -21.80 9.00 0.63
C SER A 47 -22.60 7.71 0.55
N LYS A 48 -22.58 6.98 -0.57
CA LYS A 48 -23.44 5.81 -0.81
C LYS A 48 -22.66 4.64 -1.39
N GLY A 49 -22.95 3.43 -0.89
CA GLY A 49 -22.37 2.19 -1.38
C GLY A 49 -21.28 1.61 -0.46
N PHE A 50 -20.68 0.53 -0.94
CA PHE A 50 -19.52 -0.13 -0.34
C PHE A 50 -18.30 0.12 -1.23
N PHE A 51 -17.15 0.36 -0.62
CA PHE A 51 -15.95 0.85 -1.28
C PHE A 51 -14.80 -0.13 -1.11
N ILE A 52 -14.04 -0.31 -2.19
CA ILE A 52 -12.75 -1.00 -2.18
C ILE A 52 -11.72 0.00 -2.68
N LEU A 53 -10.78 0.38 -1.80
CA LEU A 53 -9.63 1.21 -2.15
C LEU A 53 -8.46 0.28 -2.46
N ARG A 54 -7.98 0.29 -3.70
CA ARG A 54 -6.91 -0.61 -4.17
C ARG A 54 -5.57 0.12 -4.24
N ASP A 55 -4.50 -0.65 -4.08
CA ASP A 55 -3.08 -0.25 -4.17
C ASP A 55 -2.80 1.07 -4.94
N PRO A 56 -2.62 2.20 -4.21
CA PRO A 56 -2.32 3.48 -4.84
C PRO A 56 -0.84 3.63 -5.25
N TYR A 57 0.03 2.66 -4.94
CA TYR A 57 1.49 2.79 -5.04
C TYR A 57 2.08 2.04 -6.24
N ASN A 58 1.35 1.07 -6.79
CA ASN A 58 1.79 0.24 -7.92
C ASN A 58 1.71 0.92 -9.31
N SER A 59 1.85 2.25 -9.36
CA SER A 59 1.80 3.05 -10.60
C SER A 59 3.04 3.89 -10.87
N GLY A 60 4.03 3.88 -9.96
CA GLY A 60 5.19 4.78 -10.03
C GLY A 60 4.88 6.23 -9.60
N ARG A 61 3.62 6.53 -9.25
CA ARG A 61 3.19 7.75 -8.58
C ARG A 61 2.58 7.39 -7.23
N ASP A 62 2.71 8.28 -6.26
CA ASP A 62 2.12 8.11 -4.93
C ASP A 62 0.71 8.74 -4.89
N PHE A 63 -0.32 7.89 -4.80
CA PHE A 63 -1.72 8.33 -4.62
C PHE A 63 -2.23 8.15 -3.17
N SER A 64 -1.34 7.93 -2.20
CA SER A 64 -1.69 7.70 -0.79
C SER A 64 -2.47 8.83 -0.16
N GLY A 65 -2.20 10.08 -0.55
CA GLY A 65 -2.95 11.26 -0.08
C GLY A 65 -4.42 11.18 -0.48
N ILE A 66 -4.68 10.79 -1.74
CA ILE A 66 -6.04 10.61 -2.26
C ILE A 66 -6.72 9.44 -1.54
N LEU A 67 -6.05 8.30 -1.43
CA LEU A 67 -6.59 7.13 -0.71
C LEU A 67 -6.99 7.51 0.72
N ARG A 68 -6.09 8.16 1.48
CA ARG A 68 -6.34 8.54 2.87
C ARG A 68 -7.48 9.54 2.99
N LYS A 69 -7.55 10.53 2.09
CA LYS A 69 -8.64 11.50 2.09
C LYS A 69 -9.99 10.82 1.80
N ILE A 70 -10.07 9.93 0.83
CA ILE A 70 -11.32 9.18 0.56
C ILE A 70 -11.69 8.28 1.73
N ALA A 71 -10.73 7.53 2.30
CA ALA A 71 -10.96 6.68 3.46
C ALA A 71 -11.53 7.46 4.66
N SER A 72 -11.07 8.71 4.87
CA SER A 72 -11.59 9.57 5.95
C SER A 72 -13.05 10.00 5.79
N PHE A 73 -13.62 9.90 4.58
CA PHE A 73 -15.02 10.23 4.34
C PHE A 73 -15.97 9.04 4.57
N LEU A 74 -15.43 7.83 4.67
CA LEU A 74 -16.20 6.59 4.73
C LEU A 74 -16.40 6.13 6.17
N LYS A 75 -17.41 5.29 6.37
CA LYS A 75 -17.69 4.62 7.65
C LYS A 75 -17.19 3.17 7.62
N GLU A 76 -17.10 2.54 8.79
CA GLU A 76 -16.61 1.16 8.94
C GLU A 76 -17.38 0.14 8.08
N ASN A 77 -18.70 0.29 7.99
CA ASN A 77 -19.55 -0.58 7.17
C ASN A 77 -19.54 -0.24 5.66
N GLN A 78 -18.80 0.80 5.25
CA GLN A 78 -18.74 1.25 3.86
C GLN A 78 -17.41 0.95 3.20
N LEU A 79 -16.36 0.55 3.92
CA LEU A 79 -15.02 0.41 3.35
C LEU A 79 -14.39 -0.93 3.73
N LEU A 80 -13.97 -1.69 2.72
CA LEU A 80 -13.11 -2.85 2.94
C LEU A 80 -11.82 -2.40 3.63
N ASP A 81 -11.39 -3.13 4.65
CA ASP A 81 -10.19 -2.82 5.45
C ASP A 81 -10.19 -1.45 6.13
N TYR A 82 -11.38 -0.90 6.45
CA TYR A 82 -11.52 0.39 7.13
C TYR A 82 -10.62 0.55 8.36
N LYS A 83 -10.57 -0.47 9.23
CA LYS A 83 -9.73 -0.45 10.45
C LYS A 83 -8.25 -0.36 10.11
N THR A 84 -7.80 -1.02 9.05
CA THR A 84 -6.42 -0.94 8.59
C THR A 84 -6.08 0.49 8.18
N TYR A 85 -6.92 1.11 7.35
CA TYR A 85 -6.68 2.48 6.89
C TYR A 85 -6.72 3.52 8.01
N THR A 86 -7.61 3.34 8.99
CA THR A 86 -7.83 4.34 10.06
C THR A 86 -6.91 4.15 11.26
N LYS A 87 -6.62 2.91 11.66
CA LYS A 87 -5.75 2.63 12.83
C LYS A 87 -4.29 2.45 12.47
N TYR A 88 -4.00 1.98 11.25
CA TYR A 88 -2.64 1.63 10.82
C TYR A 88 -2.31 2.27 9.45
N PRO A 89 -2.27 3.61 9.35
CA PRO A 89 -2.11 4.31 8.07
C PRO A 89 -0.76 4.04 7.38
N LEU A 90 0.21 3.47 8.10
CA LEU A 90 1.52 3.06 7.60
C LEU A 90 1.65 1.54 7.44
N TYR A 91 0.52 0.82 7.31
CA TYR A 91 0.53 -0.65 7.21
C TYR A 91 1.37 -1.17 6.04
N GLU A 92 1.70 -0.37 5.02
CA GLU A 92 2.56 -0.78 3.90
C GLU A 92 4.05 -0.59 4.14
N ASP A 93 4.41 0.16 5.18
CA ASP A 93 5.79 0.43 5.53
C ASP A 93 6.38 -0.76 6.30
N LYS A 94 7.31 -1.47 5.67
CA LYS A 94 7.95 -2.64 6.25
C LYS A 94 8.70 -2.34 7.55
N LEU A 95 9.23 -1.12 7.74
CA LEU A 95 9.85 -0.74 9.00
C LEU A 95 8.80 -0.57 10.10
N PHE A 96 7.68 0.09 9.78
CA PHE A 96 6.55 0.20 10.70
C PHE A 96 6.04 -1.19 11.11
N GLN A 97 5.82 -2.09 10.13
CA GLN A 97 5.38 -3.47 10.40
C GLN A 97 6.36 -4.20 11.33
N SER A 98 7.67 -4.20 11.03
CA SER A 98 8.68 -4.86 11.87
C SER A 98 8.69 -4.33 13.29
N MET A 99 8.53 -3.01 13.47
CA MET A 99 8.47 -2.38 14.78
C MET A 99 7.16 -2.67 15.52
N PHE A 100 6.04 -2.66 14.80
CA PHE A 100 4.71 -2.89 15.34
C PHE A 100 4.56 -4.33 15.86
N PHE A 101 5.06 -5.31 15.11
CA PHE A 101 4.97 -6.72 15.47
C PHE A 101 6.19 -7.27 16.22
N LYS A 102 7.14 -6.43 16.63
CA LYS A 102 8.44 -6.87 17.21
C LYS A 102 8.31 -7.83 18.39
N ASN A 103 7.25 -7.68 19.19
CA ASN A 103 6.97 -8.48 20.39
C ASN A 103 5.90 -9.55 20.15
N THR A 104 5.26 -9.55 18.98
CA THR A 104 4.13 -10.44 18.66
C THR A 104 4.58 -11.60 17.77
N VAL A 105 5.51 -11.35 16.86
CA VAL A 105 6.02 -12.36 15.91
C VAL A 105 7.53 -12.29 15.83
N LYS A 106 8.16 -13.44 15.56
CA LYS A 106 9.60 -13.51 15.32
C LYS A 106 9.92 -12.78 14.01
N ASN A 107 10.58 -11.63 14.13
CA ASN A 107 11.04 -10.86 12.98
C ASN A 107 12.49 -11.21 12.63
N PRO A 108 12.88 -11.14 11.34
CA PRO A 108 14.29 -11.22 10.97
C PRO A 108 15.06 -10.06 11.59
N LYS A 109 16.33 -10.28 11.96
CA LYS A 109 17.22 -9.19 12.37
C LYS A 109 17.30 -8.18 11.22
N PHE A 110 17.03 -6.91 11.52
CA PHE A 110 17.05 -5.85 10.53
C PHE A 110 17.84 -4.66 11.07
N TRP A 111 18.35 -3.87 10.14
CA TRP A 111 18.96 -2.58 10.40
C TRP A 111 18.27 -1.54 9.54
N HIS A 112 18.22 -0.31 10.02
CA HIS A 112 17.70 0.83 9.27
C HIS A 112 18.67 1.98 9.43
N PHE A 113 19.23 2.42 8.30
CA PHE A 113 20.15 3.55 8.21
C PHE A 113 19.45 4.67 7.45
N LYS A 114 19.57 5.91 7.93
CA LYS A 114 18.97 7.07 7.26
C LYS A 114 19.81 7.53 6.07
N LYS A 115 21.14 7.31 6.14
CA LYS A 115 22.08 7.71 5.10
C LYS A 115 23.02 6.56 4.74
N PRO A 116 23.50 6.48 3.49
CA PRO A 116 24.43 5.44 3.05
C PRO A 116 25.74 5.40 3.86
N GLU A 117 26.26 6.55 4.28
CA GLU A 117 27.49 6.67 5.07
C GLU A 117 27.38 6.07 6.48
N ASP A 118 26.17 5.92 7.02
CA ASP A 118 25.93 5.35 8.34
C ASP A 118 25.93 3.81 8.34
N ILE A 119 26.00 3.19 7.15
CA ILE A 119 25.85 1.75 7.01
C ILE A 119 27.02 1.00 7.67
N CYS A 120 26.72 0.36 8.80
CA CYS A 120 27.65 -0.47 9.54
C CYS A 120 27.08 -1.89 9.69
N ILE A 121 27.34 -2.75 8.72
CA ILE A 121 26.91 -4.16 8.68
C ILE A 121 28.13 -5.06 8.55
N ASN A 122 28.33 -5.96 9.53
CA ASN A 122 29.46 -6.90 9.56
C ASN A 122 29.04 -8.36 9.29
N THR A 123 27.74 -8.61 9.13
CA THR A 123 27.19 -9.95 8.87
C THR A 123 26.69 -10.02 7.44
N PHE A 124 27.09 -11.03 6.68
CA PHE A 124 26.62 -11.28 5.31
C PHE A 124 26.28 -12.76 5.12
N PRO A 125 25.36 -13.13 4.21
CA PRO A 125 24.64 -12.24 3.29
C PRO A 125 23.52 -11.43 3.95
N VAL A 126 23.14 -10.28 3.35
CA VAL A 126 22.00 -9.46 3.78
C VAL A 126 21.06 -9.14 2.64
N ILE A 127 19.79 -8.93 2.97
CA ILE A 127 18.77 -8.47 2.02
C ILE A 127 18.55 -6.97 2.23
N VAL A 128 18.81 -6.18 1.19
CA VAL A 128 18.51 -4.74 1.15
C VAL A 128 17.20 -4.55 0.41
N LYS A 129 16.27 -3.79 0.98
CA LYS A 129 14.96 -3.49 0.38
C LYS A 129 14.46 -2.11 0.79
N LYS A 130 13.69 -1.47 -0.09
CA LYS A 130 12.95 -0.25 0.26
C LYS A 130 11.86 -0.52 1.31
N ARG A 131 11.61 0.47 2.17
CA ARG A 131 10.53 0.44 3.18
C ARG A 131 9.17 0.20 2.52
N ILE A 132 8.85 1.02 1.51
CA ILE A 132 7.63 0.93 0.72
C ILE A 132 8.03 0.50 -0.69
N SER A 133 7.66 -0.73 -1.03
CA SER A 133 7.86 -1.33 -2.35
C SER A 133 7.06 -2.63 -2.42
N SER A 134 6.74 -3.05 -3.63
CA SER A 134 5.99 -4.28 -3.88
C SER A 134 6.70 -5.15 -4.92
N ARG A 135 6.33 -6.43 -4.98
CA ARG A 135 6.77 -7.41 -5.99
C ARG A 135 8.28 -7.64 -6.08
N GLY A 136 9.00 -7.52 -4.97
CA GLY A 136 10.45 -7.69 -4.96
C GLY A 136 11.23 -6.63 -5.73
N LYS A 137 10.56 -5.54 -6.15
CA LYS A 137 11.25 -4.41 -6.80
C LYS A 137 12.23 -3.78 -5.82
N ASP A 138 13.44 -3.53 -6.29
CA ASP A 138 14.54 -2.94 -5.53
C ASP A 138 14.86 -3.76 -4.25
N VAL A 139 14.82 -5.10 -4.38
CA VAL A 139 15.27 -6.04 -3.36
C VAL A 139 16.56 -6.70 -3.84
N PHE A 140 17.63 -6.57 -3.06
CA PHE A 140 18.96 -7.03 -3.42
C PHE A 140 19.52 -7.98 -2.37
N LEU A 141 20.12 -9.09 -2.81
CA LEU A 141 20.92 -9.96 -1.96
C LEU A 141 22.39 -9.53 -2.04
N ILE A 142 22.87 -8.95 -0.95
CA ILE A 142 24.25 -8.49 -0.81
C ILE A 142 25.06 -9.57 -0.11
N LYS A 143 26.00 -10.17 -0.84
CA LYS A 143 26.81 -11.30 -0.35
C LYS A 143 28.03 -10.88 0.47
N ASN A 144 28.49 -9.63 0.32
CA ASN A 144 29.69 -9.12 0.98
C ASN A 144 29.68 -7.58 1.04
N LYS A 145 30.64 -7.01 1.77
CA LYS A 145 30.74 -5.56 2.02
C LYS A 145 30.94 -4.73 0.76
N GLU A 146 31.74 -5.20 -0.21
CA GLU A 146 32.01 -4.43 -1.44
C GLU A 146 30.75 -4.14 -2.26
N LYS A 147 29.81 -5.10 -2.29
CA LYS A 147 28.55 -4.95 -3.02
C LYS A 147 27.56 -3.99 -2.36
N LEU A 148 27.76 -3.68 -1.08
CA LEU A 148 26.88 -2.81 -0.31
C LEU A 148 26.98 -1.34 -0.74
N VAL A 149 28.16 -0.89 -1.20
CA VAL A 149 28.41 0.50 -1.61
C VAL A 149 27.72 0.86 -2.95
N ARG A 150 27.23 -0.15 -3.69
CA ARG A 150 26.67 0.01 -5.04
C ARG A 150 25.13 -0.01 -5.09
N VAL A 151 24.45 -0.05 -3.94
CA VAL A 151 22.99 -0.16 -3.80
C VAL A 151 22.44 1.05 -3.07
#